data_AF-A0A378TYI6-F1
#
_entry.id   AF-A0A378TYI6-F1
#
_cell.length_a   1.000
_cell.length_b   1.000
_cell.length_c   1.000
_cell.angle_alpha   90.00
_cell.angle_beta   90.00
_cell.angle_gamma   90.00
#
_symmetry.space_group_name_H-M   'P 1'
#
loop_
_entity.id
_entity.type
_entity.pdbx_description
1 polymer ?
#
loop_
_entity_poly.entity_id
_entity_poly.type
_entity_poly.pdbx_seq_one_letter_code
_entity_poly.pdbx_strand_id
1 'polypeptide(L)'
;MQCHIVWDKTWFADKGRPCPNPVACTLYTQLHLPDGGWSVVLEFSDTPPALPSGENMAEKVYFLVESAPHELLQPGFTFDFMSGGHTVGRCTVIAPSHSG
;
A
#
# COMPACT_ATOMS: atom_id res chain seq x y z
N MET A 1 2.28 3.66 10.98
CA MET A 1 1.78 4.71 10.04
C MET A 1 0.65 4.14 9.22
N GLN A 2 -0.23 4.97 8.68
CA GLN A 2 -1.27 4.57 7.74
C GLN A 2 -0.75 4.70 6.29
N CYS A 3 -1.43 4.08 5.33
CA CYS A 3 -1.06 4.22 3.92
C CYS A 3 -2.29 4.31 3.02
N HIS A 4 -2.35 5.38 2.23
CA HIS A 4 -3.33 5.55 1.17
C HIS A 4 -2.81 4.93 -0.12
N ILE A 5 -3.64 4.12 -0.76
CA ILE A 5 -3.32 3.40 -1.99
C ILE A 5 -4.27 3.86 -3.08
N VAL A 6 -3.71 4.27 -4.22
CA VAL A 6 -4.43 4.57 -5.44
C VAL A 6 -4.07 3.53 -6.48
N TRP A 7 -5.01 2.68 -6.87
CA TRP A 7 -4.79 1.60 -7.83
C TRP A 7 -4.78 2.10 -9.27
N ASP A 8 -3.95 1.48 -10.11
CA ASP A 8 -3.98 1.70 -11.55
C ASP A 8 -5.20 0.98 -12.16
N LYS A 9 -6.28 1.74 -12.37
CA LYS A 9 -7.53 1.25 -12.93
C LYS A 9 -7.34 0.61 -14.32
N THR A 10 -6.40 1.11 -15.12
CA THR A 10 -6.16 0.59 -16.47
C THR A 10 -5.55 -0.79 -16.41
N TRP A 11 -4.56 -0.99 -15.52
CA TRP A 11 -3.95 -2.29 -15.30
C TRP A 11 -4.98 -3.37 -14.92
N PHE A 12 -5.90 -3.05 -14.00
CA PHE A 12 -6.95 -3.99 -13.59
C PHE A 12 -7.98 -4.22 -14.70
N ALA A 13 -8.41 -3.17 -15.39
CA ALA A 13 -9.36 -3.25 -16.50
C ALA A 13 -8.83 -4.12 -17.65
N ASP A 14 -7.56 -3.96 -18.03
CA ASP A 14 -6.89 -4.74 -19.08
C ASP A 14 -6.81 -6.23 -18.74
N LYS A 15 -6.81 -6.56 -17.44
CA LYS A 15 -6.88 -7.95 -16.94
C LYS A 15 -8.30 -8.47 -16.77
N GLY A 16 -9.32 -7.66 -17.08
CA GLY A 16 -10.73 -7.99 -16.85
C GLY A 16 -11.08 -8.16 -15.37
N ARG A 17 -10.37 -7.46 -14.48
CA ARG A 17 -10.54 -7.57 -13.02
C ARG A 17 -10.94 -6.23 -12.41
N PRO A 18 -11.76 -6.21 -11.34
CA PRO A 18 -11.94 -4.99 -10.56
C PRO A 18 -10.66 -4.63 -9.80
N CYS A 19 -10.53 -3.36 -9.41
CA CYS A 19 -9.50 -2.97 -8.44
C CYS A 19 -9.66 -3.77 -7.14
N PRO A 20 -8.57 -4.05 -6.42
CA PRO A 20 -8.62 -4.81 -5.18
C PRO A 20 -9.54 -4.12 -4.19
N ASN A 21 -10.46 -4.89 -3.60
CA ASN A 21 -11.07 -4.55 -2.34
C ASN A 21 -10.48 -5.55 -1.32
N PRO A 22 -9.54 -5.13 -0.45
CA PRO A 22 -8.88 -6.01 0.48
C PRO A 22 -9.89 -6.43 1.55
N VAL A 23 -10.64 -7.49 1.25
CA VAL A 23 -11.32 -8.32 2.26
C VAL A 23 -10.29 -9.21 2.98
N ALA A 24 -9.10 -9.37 2.40
CA ALA A 24 -7.94 -9.96 3.04
C ALA A 24 -7.22 -8.89 3.89
N CYS A 25 -7.12 -9.13 5.20
CA CYS A 25 -6.60 -8.19 6.20
C CYS A 25 -5.14 -7.71 5.94
N THR A 26 -4.42 -8.30 4.99
CA THR A 26 -3.01 -7.98 4.72
C THR A 26 -2.65 -8.11 3.24
N LEU A 27 -1.97 -7.11 2.70
CA LEU A 27 -1.32 -7.13 1.39
C LEU A 27 0.19 -6.98 1.54
N TYR A 28 0.92 -7.52 0.56
CA TYR A 28 2.37 -7.45 0.49
C TYR A 28 2.78 -6.80 -0.82
N THR A 29 3.80 -5.94 -0.76
CA THR A 29 4.43 -5.31 -1.93
C THR A 29 5.95 -5.25 -1.73
N GLN A 30 6.68 -4.90 -2.78
CA GLN A 30 8.12 -4.69 -2.75
C GLN A 30 8.44 -3.22 -3.02
N LEU A 31 9.15 -2.60 -2.07
CA LEU A 31 9.79 -1.30 -2.24
C LEU A 31 11.18 -1.52 -2.85
N HIS A 32 11.40 -1.01 -4.05
CA HIS A 32 12.71 -1.06 -4.70
C HIS A 32 13.46 0.25 -4.43
N LEU A 33 14.62 0.13 -3.80
CA LEU A 33 15.58 1.20 -3.56
C LEU A 33 16.87 0.91 -4.33
N PRO A 34 17.75 1.91 -4.54
CA PRO A 34 19.02 1.70 -5.25
C PRO A 34 19.93 0.63 -4.64
N ASP A 35 19.80 0.39 -3.33
CA ASP A 35 20.59 -0.55 -2.54
C ASP A 35 19.93 -1.94 -2.37
N GLY A 36 18.68 -2.11 -2.82
CA GLY A 36 17.99 -3.40 -2.74
C GLY A 36 16.47 -3.31 -2.76
N GLY A 37 15.81 -4.46 -2.55
CA GLY A 37 14.36 -4.56 -2.45
C GLY A 37 13.92 -4.91 -1.03
N TRP A 38 12.91 -4.21 -0.52
CA TRP A 38 12.35 -4.42 0.81
C TRP A 38 10.89 -4.83 0.73
N SER A 39 10.52 -5.89 1.45
CA SER A 39 9.12 -6.31 1.56
C SER A 39 8.36 -5.38 2.52
N VAL A 40 7.30 -4.77 2.01
CA VAL A 40 6.39 -3.90 2.75
C VAL A 40 5.06 -4.62 2.95
N VAL A 41 4.56 -4.54 4.17
CA VAL A 41 3.27 -5.10 4.59
C VAL A 41 2.27 -3.96 4.76
N LEU A 42 1.06 -4.15 4.23
CA LEU A 42 -0.07 -3.24 4.39
C LEU A 42 -1.21 -3.98 5.06
N GLU A 43 -1.57 -3.59 6.28
CA GLU A 43 -2.69 -4.17 7.02
C GLU A 43 -3.93 -3.28 6.91
N PHE A 44 -5.08 -3.90 6.70
CA PHE A 44 -6.39 -3.24 6.57
C PHE A 44 -7.26 -3.64 7.75
N SER A 45 -8.16 -2.73 8.16
CA SER A 45 -9.22 -3.10 9.09
C SER A 45 -10.25 -4.00 8.42
N ASP A 46 -10.97 -4.74 9.26
CA ASP A 46 -12.16 -5.48 8.86
C ASP A 46 -13.29 -4.56 8.36
N THR A 47 -13.22 -3.26 8.70
CA THR A 47 -14.18 -2.23 8.30
C THR A 47 -13.45 -1.03 7.72
N PRO A 48 -12.90 -1.13 6.48
CA PRO A 48 -12.13 -0.05 5.89
C PRO A 48 -13.03 1.17 5.63
N PRO A 49 -12.47 2.40 5.65
CA PRO A 49 -13.23 3.60 5.37
C PRO A 49 -13.80 3.56 3.94
N ALA A 50 -14.97 4.15 3.75
CA ALA A 50 -15.55 4.32 2.42
C ALA A 50 -14.69 5.29 1.60
N LEU A 51 -14.08 4.78 0.53
CA LEU A 51 -13.22 5.52 -0.37
C LEU A 51 -13.74 5.46 -1.82
N PRO A 52 -13.31 6.40 -2.68
CA PRO A 52 -13.61 6.32 -4.11
C PRO A 52 -13.18 4.98 -4.71
N SER A 53 -13.91 4.52 -5.73
CA SER A 53 -13.58 3.28 -6.43
C SER A 53 -12.14 3.35 -6.98
N GLY A 54 -11.34 2.32 -6.66
CA GLY A 54 -9.92 2.25 -7.02
C GLY A 54 -8.97 2.82 -5.96
N GLU A 55 -9.46 3.13 -4.76
CA GLU A 55 -8.63 3.60 -3.65
C GLU A 55 -8.87 2.76 -2.39
N ASN A 56 -7.82 2.61 -1.57
CA ASN A 56 -7.89 1.94 -0.28
C ASN A 56 -7.04 2.65 0.78
N MET A 57 -7.40 2.45 2.05
CA MET A 57 -6.62 2.91 3.20
C MET A 57 -6.17 1.71 4.02
N ALA A 58 -4.87 1.50 4.09
CA ALA A 58 -4.26 0.58 5.04
C ALA A 58 -4.09 1.26 6.40
N GLU A 59 -4.49 0.60 7.46
CA GLU A 59 -4.32 1.06 8.84
C GLU A 59 -2.86 1.05 9.28
N LYS A 60 -2.11 0.04 8.81
CA LYS A 60 -0.68 -0.06 9.07
C LYS A 60 0.10 -0.30 7.81
N VAL A 61 1.23 0.38 7.71
CA VAL A 61 2.31 0.10 6.76
C VAL A 61 3.61 -0.06 7.53
N TYR A 62 4.34 -1.14 7.26
CA TYR A 62 5.62 -1.46 7.89
C TYR A 62 6.46 -2.40 7.02
N PHE A 63 7.77 -2.46 7.29
CA PHE A 63 8.63 -3.45 6.65
C PHE A 63 8.58 -4.79 7.40
N LEU A 64 8.68 -5.89 6.65
CA LEU A 64 8.63 -7.23 7.22
C LEU A 64 9.87 -7.60 8.07
N VAL A 65 11.01 -6.94 7.82
CA VAL A 65 12.30 -7.26 8.46
C VAL A 65 12.82 -6.08 9.28
N GLU A 66 13.46 -6.38 10.41
CA GLU A 66 13.95 -5.37 11.35
C GLU A 66 15.04 -4.47 10.76
N SER A 67 15.89 -5.01 9.89
CA SER A 67 17.00 -4.27 9.27
C SER A 67 16.58 -3.35 8.11
N ALA A 68 15.28 -3.25 7.82
CA ALA A 68 14.79 -2.39 6.76
C ALA A 68 14.90 -0.90 7.13
N PRO A 69 14.91 0.01 6.15
CA PRO A 69 15.02 1.46 6.37
C PRO A 69 13.69 2.06 6.85
N HIS A 70 13.27 1.73 8.08
CA HIS A 70 11.98 2.12 8.66
C HIS A 70 11.74 3.63 8.66
N GLU A 71 12.80 4.44 8.69
CA GLU A 71 12.76 5.90 8.59
C GLU A 71 12.13 6.41 7.29
N LEU A 72 12.12 5.59 6.22
CA LEU A 72 11.45 5.94 4.97
C LEU A 72 9.93 5.92 5.08
N LEU A 73 9.36 5.08 5.94
CA LEU A 73 7.90 4.99 6.14
C LEU A 73 7.41 6.13 7.04
N GLN A 74 7.71 7.37 6.64
CA GLN A 74 7.26 8.60 7.27
C GLN A 74 6.18 9.29 6.43
N PRO A 75 5.29 10.09 7.05
CA PRO A 75 4.22 10.78 6.33
C PRO A 75 4.72 11.57 5.12
N GLY A 76 4.06 11.44 3.99
CA GLY A 76 4.43 12.05 2.71
C GLY A 76 5.36 11.20 1.86
N PHE A 77 5.95 10.13 2.39
CA PHE A 77 6.71 9.18 1.56
C PHE A 77 5.79 8.47 0.58
N THR A 78 6.24 8.36 -0.67
CA THR A 78 5.49 7.70 -1.74
C THR A 78 6.31 6.57 -2.35
N PHE A 79 5.63 5.48 -2.70
CA PHE A 79 6.23 4.33 -3.35
C PHE A 79 5.21 3.59 -4.20
N ASP A 80 5.70 2.78 -5.13
CA ASP A 80 4.84 1.99 -6.01
C ASP A 80 4.40 0.69 -5.32
N PHE A 81 3.13 0.34 -5.50
CA PHE A 81 2.63 -0.99 -5.17
C PHE A 81 2.97 -1.92 -6.34
N MET A 82 3.86 -2.88 -6.09
CA MET A 82 4.36 -3.83 -7.07
C MET A 82 3.64 -5.18 -6.93
N SER A 83 3.15 -5.72 -8.04
CA SER A 83 2.59 -7.08 -8.12
C SER A 83 3.14 -7.79 -9.34
N GLY A 84 3.85 -8.90 -9.13
CA GLY A 84 4.44 -9.69 -10.20
C GLY A 84 5.40 -8.91 -11.11
N GLY A 85 6.16 -7.95 -10.55
CA GLY A 85 7.08 -7.10 -11.31
C GLY A 85 6.44 -5.90 -12.02
N HIS A 86 5.14 -5.68 -11.86
CA HIS A 86 4.43 -4.52 -12.41
C HIS A 86 4.01 -3.55 -11.31
N THR A 87 4.13 -2.25 -11.57
CA THR A 87 3.43 -1.23 -10.78
C THR A 87 1.93 -1.36 -11.04
N VAL A 88 1.15 -1.59 -9.98
CA VAL A 88 -0.31 -1.74 -10.06
C VAL A 88 -1.06 -0.72 -9.20
N GLY A 89 -0.33 0.11 -8.46
CA GLY A 89 -0.88 1.20 -7.68
C GLY A 89 0.22 2.09 -7.11
N ARG A 90 -0.17 3.21 -6.52
CA ARG A 90 0.71 4.14 -5.83
C ARG A 90 0.31 4.24 -4.36
N CYS A 91 1.29 4.07 -3.49
CA CYS A 91 1.16 4.15 -2.04
C CYS A 91 1.70 5.50 -1.55
N THR A 92 0.97 6.13 -0.64
CA THR A 92 1.39 7.32 0.09
C THR A 92 1.28 7.04 1.58
N VAL A 93 2.38 7.14 2.31
CA VAL A 93 2.38 7.03 3.77
C VAL A 93 1.75 8.28 4.36
N ILE A 94 0.82 8.11 5.29
CA ILE A 94 0.15 9.22 5.95
C ILE A 94 0.28 9.09 7.47
N ALA A 95 0.24 10.25 8.13
CA ALA A 95 0.21 10.29 9.58
C ALA A 95 -1.06 9.56 10.09
N PRO A 96 -1.00 8.87 11.24
CA PRO A 96 -2.18 8.25 11.80
C PRO A 96 -3.25 9.32 12.03
N SER A 97 -4.42 9.14 11.43
CA SER A 97 -5.58 9.97 11.75
C SER A 97 -5.93 9.74 13.22
N HIS A 98 -5.65 10.73 14.07
CA HIS A 98 -6.06 10.68 15.46
C HIS A 98 -7.58 10.80 15.48
N SER A 99 -8.28 9.70 15.73
CA SER A 99 -9.66 9.75 16.20
C SER A 99 -9.62 10.31 17.62
N GLY A 100 -9.71 11.64 17.72
CA GLY A 100 -9.97 12.33 18.99
C GLY A 100 -11.38 12.07 19.49
#